data_AF-A0ABD0QVM0-F1
#
_entry.id   AF-A0ABD0QVM0-F1
#
_cell.length_a   1.000
_cell.length_b   1.000
_cell.length_c   1.000
_cell.angle_alpha   90.00
_cell.angle_beta   90.00
_cell.angle_gamma   90.00
#
_symmetry.space_group_name_H-M   'P 1'
#
loop_
_entity.id
_entity.type
_entity.pdbx_description
1 polymer ?
#
loop_
_entity_poly.entity_id
_entity_poly.type
_entity_poly.pdbx_seq_one_letter_code
_entity_poly.pdbx_strand_id
1 'polypeptide(L)'
;RRVPPRFSIPPTNHEVMPGGSVNLTCVAVGAPMPYVKWMKGEQELTKEEEMPIGRNVLELTNIRQSANYTCVAISSLGMIDTTAQITVK
;
A
#
# COMPACT_ATOMS: atom_id res chain seq x y z
N ARG A 1 -19.99 16.31 4.44
CA ARG A 1 -19.38 16.87 3.20
C ARG A 1 -18.60 15.76 2.51
N ARG A 2 -18.71 15.62 1.19
CA ARG A 2 -17.91 14.65 0.41
C ARG A 2 -16.46 15.15 0.28
N VAL A 3 -15.49 14.26 0.46
CA VAL A 3 -14.06 14.59 0.46
C VAL A 3 -13.32 13.53 -0.37
N PRO A 4 -12.60 13.91 -1.44
CA PRO A 4 -11.78 12.99 -2.23
C PRO A 4 -10.75 12.23 -1.36
N PRO A 5 -10.31 11.04 -1.79
CA PRO A 5 -9.34 10.27 -1.04
C PRO A 5 -8.01 11.02 -0.97
N ARG A 6 -7.31 10.90 0.16
CA ARG A 6 -5.93 11.36 0.35
C ARG A 6 -5.20 10.42 1.29
N PHE A 7 -3.88 10.31 1.15
CA PHE A 7 -3.07 9.55 2.09
C PHE A 7 -2.93 10.31 3.41
N SER A 8 -3.34 9.67 4.51
CA SER A 8 -3.05 10.14 5.86
C SER A 8 -1.71 9.59 6.35
N ILE A 9 -1.37 8.36 5.95
CA ILE A 9 -0.06 7.75 6.19
C ILE A 9 0.35 7.11 4.86
N PRO A 10 1.21 7.76 4.06
CA PRO A 10 1.79 7.13 2.88
C PRO A 10 2.78 6.05 3.32
N PRO A 11 2.96 4.98 2.53
CA PRO A 11 3.98 4.00 2.79
C PRO A 11 5.37 4.59 2.57
N THR A 12 6.36 4.09 3.29
CA THR A 12 7.73 4.59 3.27
C THR A 12 8.70 3.58 2.69
N ASN A 13 9.78 4.08 2.10
CA ASN A 13 10.88 3.25 1.60
C ASN A 13 11.61 2.56 2.77
N HIS A 14 12.12 1.36 2.53
CA HIS A 14 12.89 0.61 3.52
C HIS A 14 14.10 -0.08 2.89
N GLU A 15 15.16 -0.23 3.69
CA GLU A 15 16.32 -1.06 3.35
C GLU A 15 16.33 -2.30 4.25
N VAL A 16 16.52 -3.47 3.66
CA VAL A 16 16.53 -4.75 4.37
C VAL A 16 17.72 -5.60 3.94
N MET A 17 18.23 -6.43 4.85
CA MET A 17 19.22 -7.46 4.50
C MET A 17 18.53 -8.59 3.71
N PRO A 18 19.24 -9.36 2.88
CA PRO A 18 18.70 -10.54 2.22
C PRO A 18 18.08 -11.51 3.23
N GLY A 19 16.84 -11.94 2.99
CA GLY A 19 16.05 -12.78 3.90
C GLY A 19 15.34 -12.01 5.01
N GLY A 20 15.50 -10.68 5.08
CA GLY A 20 14.81 -9.80 6.02
C GLY A 20 13.30 -9.72 5.80
N SER A 21 12.63 -9.06 6.74
CA SER A 21 11.17 -8.85 6.75
C SER A 21 10.84 -7.41 7.10
N VAL A 22 9.74 -6.87 6.57
CA VAL A 22 9.27 -5.51 6.83
C VAL A 22 7.76 -5.41 6.65
N ASN A 23 7.12 -4.53 7.42
CA ASN A 23 5.69 -4.25 7.31
C ASN A 23 5.47 -2.86 6.70
N LEU A 24 4.80 -2.81 5.55
CA LEU A 24 4.44 -1.55 4.92
C LEU A 24 3.02 -1.16 5.30
N THR A 25 2.89 -0.01 5.97
CA THR A 25 1.58 0.53 6.36
C THR A 25 1.16 1.61 5.37
N CYS A 26 -0.08 1.52 4.90
CA CYS A 26 -0.71 2.57 4.12
C CYS A 26 -2.08 2.92 4.70
N VAL A 27 -2.32 4.22 4.92
CA VAL A 27 -3.61 4.74 5.41
C VAL A 27 -4.09 5.84 4.49
N ALA A 28 -5.32 5.69 3.99
CA ALA A 28 -6.02 6.68 3.21
C ALA A 28 -7.34 7.07 3.89
N VAL A 29 -7.69 8.35 3.76
CA VAL A 29 -8.89 8.92 4.38
C VAL A 29 -9.70 9.68 3.34
N GLY A 30 -11.02 9.69 3.49
CA GLY A 30 -11.94 10.31 2.55
C GLY A 30 -13.37 10.23 3.07
N ALA A 31 -14.30 10.86 2.36
CA ALA A 31 -15.73 10.73 2.63
C ALA A 31 -16.48 10.60 1.29
N PRO A 32 -16.86 9.38 0.84
CA PRO A 32 -16.78 8.10 1.56
C PRO A 32 -15.35 7.61 1.87
N MET A 33 -15.22 6.75 2.89
CA MET A 33 -13.93 6.18 3.28
C MET A 33 -13.39 5.28 2.17
N PRO A 34 -12.11 5.43 1.75
CA PRO A 34 -11.58 4.68 0.62
C PRO A 34 -11.24 3.22 1.01
N TYR A 35 -11.38 2.31 0.05
CA TYR A 35 -10.75 0.99 0.13
C TYR A 35 -9.26 1.10 -0.20
N VAL A 36 -8.42 0.25 0.38
CA VAL A 36 -6.96 0.32 0.23
C VAL A 36 -6.41 -1.05 -0.16
N LYS A 37 -5.71 -1.14 -1.29
CA LYS A 37 -5.03 -2.35 -1.76
C LYS A 37 -3.54 -2.16 -1.98
N TRP A 38 -2.81 -3.25 -1.95
CA TRP A 38 -1.40 -3.30 -2.32
C TRP A 38 -1.18 -3.97 -3.67
N MET A 39 -0.23 -3.42 -4.41
CA MET A 39 0.22 -3.90 -5.72
C MET A 39 1.74 -4.07 -5.70
N LYS A 40 2.25 -5.03 -6.48
CA LYS A 40 3.68 -5.16 -6.80
C LYS A 40 3.82 -5.13 -8.32
N GLY A 41 4.18 -3.97 -8.86
CA GLY A 41 4.03 -3.73 -10.30
C GLY A 41 2.56 -3.87 -10.70
N GLU A 42 2.28 -4.76 -11.65
CA GLU A 42 0.90 -5.05 -12.11
C GLU A 42 0.19 -6.12 -11.28
N GLN A 43 0.90 -6.82 -10.38
CA GLN A 43 0.32 -7.88 -9.59
C GLN A 43 -0.43 -7.34 -8.37
N GLU A 44 -1.71 -7.71 -8.24
CA GLU A 44 -2.50 -7.43 -7.04
C GLU A 44 -2.03 -8.33 -5.88
N LEU A 45 -1.69 -7.73 -4.75
CA LEU A 45 -1.32 -8.45 -3.52
C LEU A 45 -2.49 -8.54 -2.54
N THR A 46 -3.41 -7.58 -2.58
CA THR A 46 -4.67 -7.63 -1.84
C THR A 46 -5.79 -7.99 -2.81
N LYS A 47 -6.50 -9.09 -2.56
CA LYS A 47 -7.65 -9.49 -3.38
C LYS A 47 -8.77 -8.47 -3.23
N GLU A 48 -9.56 -8.30 -4.29
CA GLU A 48 -10.67 -7.35 -4.30
C GLU A 48 -11.70 -7.62 -3.19
N GLU A 49 -12.01 -8.88 -2.91
CA GLU A 49 -12.94 -9.32 -1.85
C GLU A 49 -12.42 -9.06 -0.43
N GLU A 50 -11.10 -8.93 -0.26
CA GLU A 50 -10.42 -8.78 1.02
C GLU A 50 -9.94 -7.34 1.25
N MET A 51 -10.34 -6.39 0.39
CA MET A 51 -9.81 -5.02 0.42
C MET A 51 -10.27 -4.28 1.69
N PRO A 52 -9.35 -3.92 2.61
CA PRO A 52 -9.73 -3.24 3.83
C PRO A 52 -10.08 -1.77 3.56
N ILE A 53 -10.90 -1.20 4.44
CA ILE A 53 -11.31 0.20 4.39
C ILE A 53 -10.31 1.05 5.17
N GLY A 54 -9.76 2.07 4.53
CA GLY A 54 -8.96 3.13 5.12
C GLY A 54 -7.52 2.78 5.49
N ARG A 55 -7.23 1.53 5.88
CA ARG A 55 -5.90 1.10 6.29
C ARG A 55 -5.58 -0.30 5.79
N ASN A 56 -4.40 -0.48 5.18
CA ASN A 56 -3.88 -1.77 4.79
C ASN A 56 -2.40 -1.91 5.18
N VAL A 57 -2.02 -3.06 5.72
CA VAL A 57 -0.64 -3.39 6.10
C VAL A 57 -0.19 -4.58 5.27
N LEU A 58 0.87 -4.41 4.50
CA LEU A 58 1.50 -5.48 3.74
C LEU A 58 2.69 -6.02 4.53
N GLU A 59 2.61 -7.30 4.89
CA GLU A 59 3.68 -8.02 5.56
C GLU A 59 4.58 -8.69 4.50
N LEU A 60 5.83 -8.28 4.44
CA LEU A 60 6.83 -8.84 3.53
C LEU A 60 7.83 -9.65 4.34
N THR A 61 8.04 -10.91 3.95
CA THR A 61 8.99 -11.81 4.60
C THR A 61 9.95 -12.41 3.57
N ASN A 62 11.13 -12.85 4.04
CA ASN A 62 12.16 -13.48 3.22
C ASN A 62 12.48 -12.66 1.94
N ILE A 63 12.69 -11.35 2.10
CA ILE A 63 12.92 -10.42 0.99
C ILE A 63 14.33 -10.63 0.44
N ARG A 64 14.44 -11.03 -0.83
CA ARG A 64 15.73 -11.31 -1.48
C ARG A 64 16.06 -10.39 -2.64
N GLN A 65 15.08 -9.62 -3.13
CA GLN A 65 15.24 -8.72 -4.26
C GLN A 65 14.56 -7.40 -3.97
N SER A 66 15.18 -6.31 -4.46
CA SER A 66 14.60 -4.98 -4.40
C SER A 66 13.33 -4.92 -5.25
N ALA A 67 12.28 -4.29 -4.75
CA ALA A 67 11.01 -4.19 -5.43
C ALA A 67 10.22 -2.95 -5.00
N ASN A 68 9.36 -2.48 -5.90
CA ASN A 68 8.41 -1.41 -5.66
C ASN A 68 7.05 -2.00 -5.29
N TYR A 69 6.47 -1.47 -4.20
CA TYR A 69 5.13 -1.81 -3.75
C TYR A 69 4.29 -0.55 -3.79
N THR A 70 3.16 -0.62 -4.48
CA THR A 70 2.25 0.51 -4.70
C THR A 70 1.00 0.32 -3.87
N CYS A 71 0.71 1.29 -3.01
CA CYS A 71 -0.55 1.36 -2.30
C CYS A 71 -1.55 2.15 -3.13
N VAL A 72 -2.72 1.57 -3.39
CA VAL A 72 -3.81 2.20 -4.14
C VAL A 72 -5.01 2.40 -3.22
N ALA A 73 -5.53 3.62 -3.16
CA ALA A 73 -6.72 3.97 -2.40
C ALA A 73 -7.86 4.40 -3.33
N ILE A 74 -9.03 3.78 -3.17
CA ILE A 74 -10.16 3.89 -4.11
C ILE A 74 -11.42 4.31 -3.36
N SER A 75 -12.10 5.33 -3.86
CA SER A 75 -13.43 5.74 -3.40
C SER A 75 -14.32 6.08 -4.59
N SER A 76 -15.61 6.31 -4.34
CA SER A 76 -16.54 6.81 -5.37
C SER A 76 -16.20 8.20 -5.90
N LEU A 77 -15.23 8.91 -5.31
CA LEU A 77 -14.77 10.23 -5.74
C LEU A 77 -13.42 10.19 -6.48
N GLY A 78 -12.83 9.02 -6.66
CA GLY A 78 -11.57 8.86 -7.39
C GLY A 78 -10.64 7.82 -6.79
N MET A 79 -9.50 7.67 -7.44
CA MET A 79 -8.41 6.75 -7.10
C MET A 79 -7.11 7.55 -6.97
N ILE A 80 -6.31 7.21 -5.98
CA ILE A 80 -4.95 7.73 -5.79
C ILE A 80 -4.00 6.58 -5.49
N ASP A 81 -2.74 6.73 -5.84
CA ASP A 81 -1.70 5.73 -5.60
C ASP A 81 -0.40 6.37 -5.12
N THR A 82 0.42 5.58 -4.43
CA THR A 82 1.75 5.98 -3.98
C THR A 82 2.63 4.74 -3.81
N THR A 83 3.93 4.88 -4.07
CA THR A 83 4.85 3.74 -4.15
C THR A 83 5.92 3.83 -3.07
N ALA A 84 6.18 2.71 -2.42
CA ALA A 84 7.32 2.49 -1.54
C ALA A 84 8.31 1.53 -2.17
N GLN A 85 9.58 1.91 -2.17
CA GLN A 85 10.69 1.10 -2.63
C GLN A 85 11.31 0.32 -1.46
N ILE A 86 11.42 -1.00 -1.62
CA ILE A 86 12.14 -1.88 -0.72
C ILE A 86 13.46 -2.26 -1.38
N THR A 87 14.56 -1.91 -0.75
CA THR A 87 15.91 -2.11 -1.27
C THR A 87 16.63 -3.17 -0.45
N VAL A 88 17.17 -4.18 -1.12
CA VAL A 88 17.99 -5.21 -0.49
C VAL A 88 19.46 -4.78 -0.55
N LYS A 89 20.15 -4.83 0.60
CA LYS A 89 21.59 -4.55 0.72
C LYS A 89 22.47 -5.69 0.26
#